data_AF-A0A2N0ZIE3-F1
#
_entry.id   AF-A0A2N0ZIE3-F1
#
_cell.length_a   1.000
_cell.length_b   1.000
_cell.length_c   1.000
_cell.angle_alpha   90.00
_cell.angle_beta   90.00
_cell.angle_gamma   90.00
#
_symmetry.space_group_name_H-M   'P 1'
#
loop_
_entity.id
_entity.type
_entity.pdbx_description
1 polymer ?
#
loop_
_entity_poly.entity_id
_entity_poly.type
_entity_poly.pdbx_seq_one_letter_code
_entity_poly.pdbx_strand_id
1 'polypeptide(L)'
;MTKIQVKEEKIEKVFIQLKGYELGCLDGEIDAIENFMEADSGYICDVINESPSVPIYYRDIWEKAYKIQYYIEDLIDEEMGGLADSSLVQTFQYGITRYYEEVLHDNLESMIYNKLALLLNEALASLSDEEINEIDFEELEEELEDISKKIDHNDDLSIIQDKVAKIIDELIE
;
A
#
# COMPACT_ATOMS: atom_id res chain seq x y z
N MET A 1 7.54 -6.19 16.91
CA MET A 1 6.81 -5.33 15.96
C MET A 1 7.72 -4.17 15.63
N THR A 2 8.37 -4.22 14.48
CA THR A 2 9.31 -3.20 14.02
C THR A 2 8.57 -2.42 12.94
N LYS A 3 8.15 -1.19 13.23
CA LYS A 3 7.67 -0.25 12.19
C LYS A 3 8.88 0.14 11.35
N ILE A 4 8.85 -0.10 10.05
CA ILE A 4 9.87 0.36 9.11
C ILE A 4 9.22 1.43 8.25
N GLN A 5 9.81 2.63 8.22
CA GLN A 5 9.42 3.72 7.33
C GLN A 5 10.00 3.47 5.93
N VAL A 6 9.18 3.68 4.90
CA VAL A 6 9.58 3.66 3.49
C VAL A 6 10.60 4.78 3.24
N LYS A 7 11.54 4.54 2.31
CA LYS A 7 12.64 5.45 1.96
C LYS A 7 12.17 6.90 1.75
N GLU A 8 12.62 7.79 2.63
CA GLU A 8 12.52 9.26 2.54
C GLU A 8 13.40 9.87 1.42
N GLU A 9 13.57 9.22 0.27
CA GLU A 9 14.46 9.72 -0.79
C GLU A 9 13.75 10.75 -1.67
N LYS A 10 13.42 11.94 -1.11
CA LYS A 10 13.36 13.27 -1.79
C LYS A 10 12.65 14.40 -1.03
N ILE A 11 12.13 14.19 0.16
CA ILE A 11 11.44 15.26 0.91
C ILE A 11 12.39 15.79 2.00
N GLU A 12 12.99 16.97 1.78
CA GLU A 12 13.92 17.58 2.76
C GLU A 12 13.22 18.03 4.06
N LYS A 13 11.89 18.23 4.04
CA LYS A 13 11.09 18.68 5.18
C LYS A 13 9.76 17.93 5.22
N VAL A 14 9.61 17.05 6.20
CA VAL A 14 8.37 16.30 6.45
C VAL A 14 7.52 17.06 7.46
N PHE A 15 6.29 17.39 7.06
CA PHE A 15 5.32 18.08 7.91
C PHE A 15 4.28 17.09 8.44
N ILE A 16 3.73 16.28 7.55
CA ILE A 16 2.73 15.26 7.84
C ILE A 16 3.43 13.91 8.00
N GLN A 17 3.20 13.23 9.12
CA GLN A 17 3.86 11.97 9.44
C GLN A 17 3.24 10.80 8.68
N LEU A 18 4.08 9.88 8.18
CA LEU A 18 3.61 8.66 7.54
C LEU A 18 3.17 7.61 8.57
N LYS A 19 2.11 6.88 8.25
CA LYS A 19 1.67 5.68 8.96
C LYS A 19 2.63 4.52 8.70
N GLY A 20 2.80 3.68 9.71
CA GLY A 20 3.52 2.41 9.57
C GLY A 20 2.61 1.32 9.02
N TYR A 21 3.20 0.30 8.41
CA TYR A 21 2.48 -0.85 7.88
C TYR A 21 2.46 -2.02 8.86
N GLU A 22 1.39 -2.81 8.79
CA GLU A 22 1.23 -4.09 9.45
C GLU A 22 1.84 -5.18 8.57
N LEU A 23 3.05 -5.62 8.95
CA LEU A 23 3.81 -6.65 8.24
C LEU A 23 3.60 -8.01 8.88
N GLY A 24 3.69 -9.05 8.07
CA GLY A 24 3.52 -10.43 8.47
C GLY A 24 4.85 -11.19 8.51
N CYS A 25 4.89 -12.32 7.81
CA CYS A 25 5.94 -13.33 7.90
C CYS A 25 6.80 -13.47 6.63
N LEU A 26 6.47 -12.77 5.54
CA LEU A 26 7.23 -12.86 4.29
C LEU A 26 8.09 -11.61 4.06
N ASP A 27 9.36 -11.84 3.76
CA ASP A 27 10.39 -10.81 3.63
C ASP A 27 10.18 -9.84 2.43
N GLY A 28 9.17 -10.08 1.57
CA GLY A 28 8.87 -9.27 0.37
C GLY A 28 7.62 -8.40 0.49
N GLU A 29 7.08 -8.24 1.71
CA GLU A 29 5.87 -7.43 1.94
C GLU A 29 6.12 -5.94 1.71
N ILE A 30 7.30 -5.45 2.11
CA ILE A 30 7.70 -4.07 1.84
C ILE A 30 7.80 -3.84 0.34
N ASP A 31 8.45 -4.73 -0.42
CA ASP A 31 8.55 -4.60 -1.87
C ASP A 31 7.15 -4.55 -2.53
N ALA A 32 6.20 -5.35 -2.06
CA ALA A 32 4.82 -5.32 -2.56
C ALA A 32 4.12 -3.98 -2.24
N ILE A 33 4.32 -3.44 -1.04
CA ILE A 33 3.80 -2.12 -0.67
C ILE A 33 4.47 -1.02 -1.50
N GLU A 34 5.79 -1.07 -1.69
CA GLU A 34 6.51 -0.10 -2.51
C GLU A 34 6.02 -0.11 -3.96
N ASN A 35 5.77 -1.29 -4.55
CA ASN A 35 5.17 -1.40 -5.88
C ASN A 35 3.80 -0.70 -5.96
N PHE A 36 2.94 -0.85 -4.95
CA PHE A 36 1.67 -0.13 -4.87
C PHE A 36 1.88 1.39 -4.77
N MET A 37 2.84 1.82 -3.93
CA MET A 37 3.13 3.23 -3.70
C MET A 37 3.66 3.92 -4.97
N GLU A 38 4.42 3.21 -5.80
CA GLU A 38 4.96 3.69 -7.08
C GLU A 38 3.94 3.73 -8.23
N ALA A 39 2.77 3.07 -8.09
CA ALA A 39 1.78 3.01 -9.16
C ALA A 39 1.04 4.36 -9.35
N ASP A 40 1.14 4.99 -10.52
CA ASP A 40 0.52 6.31 -10.75
C ASP A 40 -0.94 6.25 -11.26
N SER A 41 -1.42 5.09 -11.68
CA SER A 41 -2.73 4.94 -12.33
C SER A 41 -3.26 3.52 -12.23
N GLY A 42 -4.57 3.37 -12.42
CA GLY A 42 -5.26 2.07 -12.41
C GLY A 42 -6.19 1.93 -11.22
N TYR A 43 -7.10 0.96 -11.30
CA TYR A 43 -7.93 0.60 -10.17
C TYR A 43 -7.09 0.00 -9.06
N ILE A 44 -7.37 0.37 -7.81
CA ILE A 44 -6.61 -0.06 -6.64
C ILE A 44 -6.55 -1.59 -6.55
N CYS A 45 -7.65 -2.30 -6.83
CA CYS A 45 -7.68 -3.76 -6.85
C CYS A 45 -6.76 -4.36 -7.91
N ASP A 46 -6.69 -3.77 -9.11
CA ASP A 46 -5.79 -4.22 -10.17
C ASP A 46 -4.33 -4.03 -9.75
N VAL A 47 -4.01 -2.86 -9.18
CA VAL A 47 -2.66 -2.57 -8.68
C VAL A 47 -2.30 -3.52 -7.53
N ILE A 48 -3.21 -3.80 -6.61
CA ILE A 48 -3.00 -4.78 -5.53
C ILE A 48 -2.73 -6.17 -6.10
N ASN A 49 -3.47 -6.60 -7.13
CA ASN A 49 -3.28 -7.92 -7.74
C ASN A 49 -1.97 -8.03 -8.54
N GLU A 50 -1.46 -6.91 -9.05
CA GLU A 50 -0.22 -6.86 -9.84
C GLU A 50 1.05 -6.59 -9.00
N SER A 51 0.89 -6.08 -7.78
CA SER A 51 2.00 -5.73 -6.88
C SER A 51 2.80 -6.92 -6.31
N PRO A 52 2.21 -8.11 -6.05
CA PRO A 52 2.93 -9.26 -5.51
C PRO A 52 4.05 -9.77 -6.42
N SER A 53 5.28 -9.78 -5.91
CA SER A 53 6.42 -10.43 -6.57
C SER A 53 6.53 -11.90 -6.16
N VAL A 54 5.76 -12.75 -6.86
CA VAL A 54 5.77 -14.20 -6.61
C VAL A 54 7.07 -14.82 -7.12
N PRO A 55 7.81 -15.57 -6.29
CA PRO A 55 9.07 -16.17 -6.72
C PRO A 55 8.86 -17.24 -7.81
N ILE A 56 9.84 -17.34 -8.71
CA ILE A 56 9.87 -18.33 -9.80
C ILE A 56 10.80 -19.52 -9.52
N TYR A 57 11.71 -19.38 -8.55
CA TYR A 57 12.63 -20.46 -8.18
C TYR A 57 12.00 -21.37 -7.14
N TYR A 58 12.05 -22.69 -7.39
CA TYR A 58 11.45 -23.68 -6.50
C TYR A 58 11.89 -23.52 -5.05
N ARG A 59 13.18 -23.30 -4.79
CA ARG A 59 13.71 -23.14 -3.42
C ARG A 59 12.93 -22.08 -2.64
N ASP A 60 12.77 -20.91 -3.24
CA ASP A 60 12.15 -19.75 -2.60
C ASP A 60 10.65 -19.97 -2.42
N ILE A 61 9.99 -20.61 -3.39
CA ILE A 61 8.58 -21.00 -3.31
C ILE A 61 8.37 -21.94 -2.12
N TRP A 62 9.20 -22.98 -1.97
CA TRP A 62 9.10 -23.94 -0.86
C TRP A 62 9.38 -23.29 0.50
N GLU A 63 10.36 -22.40 0.58
CA GLU A 63 10.69 -21.69 1.82
C GLU A 63 9.54 -20.78 2.26
N LYS A 64 8.97 -19.99 1.34
CA LYS A 64 7.84 -19.11 1.65
C LYS A 64 6.58 -19.91 1.97
N ALA A 65 6.26 -20.95 1.20
CA ALA A 65 5.08 -21.79 1.41
C ALA A 65 5.00 -22.37 2.83
N TYR A 66 6.14 -22.77 3.40
CA TYR A 66 6.21 -23.23 4.78
C TYR A 66 5.79 -22.16 5.80
N LYS A 67 6.13 -20.88 5.56
CA LYS A 67 5.79 -19.77 6.46
C LYS A 67 4.30 -19.41 6.43
N ILE A 68 3.64 -19.61 5.28
CA ILE A 68 2.24 -19.23 5.04
C ILE A 68 1.30 -20.43 4.89
N GLN A 69 1.64 -21.57 5.52
CA GLN A 69 0.88 -22.82 5.38
C GLN A 69 -0.64 -22.63 5.56
N TYR A 70 -1.05 -21.83 6.55
CA TYR A 70 -2.46 -21.51 6.80
C TYR A 70 -3.18 -20.97 5.55
N TYR A 71 -2.58 -19.99 4.87
CA TYR A 71 -3.16 -19.36 3.67
C TYR A 71 -3.26 -20.34 2.49
N ILE A 72 -2.31 -21.27 2.37
CA ILE A 72 -2.35 -22.31 1.34
C ILE A 72 -3.45 -23.33 1.65
N GLU A 73 -3.60 -23.74 2.91
CA GLU A 73 -4.66 -24.67 3.32
C GLU A 73 -6.04 -24.04 3.16
N ASP A 74 -6.21 -22.79 3.57
CA ASP A 74 -7.44 -22.01 3.40
C ASP A 74 -7.83 -21.87 1.92
N LEU A 75 -6.85 -21.53 1.06
CA LEU A 75 -7.06 -21.50 -0.39
C LEU A 75 -7.52 -22.85 -0.95
N ILE A 76 -6.94 -23.96 -0.49
CA ILE A 76 -7.33 -25.30 -0.95
C ILE A 76 -8.77 -25.65 -0.52
N ASP A 77 -9.16 -25.23 0.68
CA ASP A 77 -10.50 -25.48 1.22
C ASP A 77 -11.57 -24.62 0.51
N GLU A 78 -11.26 -23.38 0.16
CA GLU A 78 -12.19 -22.48 -0.54
C GLU A 78 -12.32 -22.77 -2.03
N GLU A 79 -11.20 -23.02 -2.72
CA GLU A 79 -11.13 -23.19 -4.18
C GLU A 79 -11.41 -24.63 -4.61
N MET A 80 -12.34 -25.34 -3.96
CA MET A 80 -12.70 -26.74 -4.25
C MET A 80 -13.01 -26.95 -5.75
N GLY A 81 -11.98 -27.28 -6.54
CA GLY A 81 -12.04 -27.51 -7.99
C GLY A 81 -11.20 -26.55 -8.84
N GLY A 82 -10.93 -25.31 -8.38
CA GLY A 82 -10.11 -24.33 -9.11
C GLY A 82 -8.64 -24.72 -9.22
N LEU A 83 -8.15 -25.46 -8.22
CA LEU A 83 -6.79 -25.97 -8.17
C LEU A 83 -6.63 -27.39 -8.73
N ALA A 84 -7.70 -28.02 -9.23
CA ALA A 84 -7.70 -29.45 -9.59
C ALA A 84 -6.66 -29.82 -10.67
N ASP A 85 -6.34 -28.89 -11.56
CA ASP A 85 -5.34 -29.05 -12.63
C ASP A 85 -3.99 -28.39 -12.30
N SER A 86 -3.86 -27.78 -11.11
CA SER A 86 -2.62 -27.09 -10.70
C SER A 86 -1.58 -28.09 -10.17
N SER A 87 -0.31 -27.85 -10.50
CA SER A 87 0.80 -28.53 -9.83
C SER A 87 0.97 -27.99 -8.40
N LEU A 88 1.55 -28.78 -7.51
CA LEU A 88 1.82 -28.36 -6.12
C LEU A 88 2.56 -27.02 -6.02
N VAL A 89 3.49 -26.76 -6.95
CA VAL A 89 4.25 -25.51 -6.98
C VAL A 89 3.36 -24.34 -7.39
N GLN A 90 2.46 -24.54 -8.35
CA GLN A 90 1.48 -23.51 -8.71
C GLN A 90 0.53 -23.23 -7.54
N THR A 91 0.08 -24.27 -6.82
CA THR A 91 -0.73 -24.10 -5.60
C THR A 91 -0.01 -23.23 -4.56
N PHE A 92 1.28 -23.48 -4.32
CA PHE A 92 2.07 -22.65 -3.41
C PHE A 92 2.23 -21.22 -3.92
N GLN A 93 2.45 -21.03 -5.22
CA GLN A 93 2.51 -19.70 -5.81
C GLN A 93 1.19 -18.94 -5.64
N TYR A 94 0.04 -19.58 -5.83
CA TYR A 94 -1.26 -18.96 -5.57
C TYR A 94 -1.46 -18.59 -4.10
N GLY A 95 -1.06 -19.45 -3.17
CA GLY A 95 -1.10 -19.11 -1.75
C GLY A 95 -0.19 -17.93 -1.40
N ILE A 96 0.99 -17.83 -2.02
CA ILE A 96 1.89 -16.68 -1.87
C ILE A 96 1.25 -15.41 -2.43
N THR A 97 0.59 -15.48 -3.60
CA THR A 97 -0.15 -14.34 -4.17
C THR A 97 -1.23 -13.86 -3.21
N ARG A 98 -2.13 -14.76 -2.80
CA ARG A 98 -3.23 -14.46 -1.87
C ARG A 98 -2.73 -13.84 -0.57
N TYR A 99 -1.64 -14.38 -0.02
CA TYR A 99 -1.00 -13.82 1.16
C TYR A 99 -0.61 -12.34 0.97
N TYR A 100 0.04 -12.01 -0.15
CA TYR A 100 0.43 -10.63 -0.42
C TYR A 100 -0.77 -9.72 -0.69
N GLU A 101 -1.79 -10.21 -1.39
CA GLU A 101 -3.05 -9.47 -1.58
C GLU A 101 -3.71 -9.13 -0.24
N GLU A 102 -3.80 -10.10 0.69
CA GLU A 102 -4.34 -9.86 2.03
C GLU A 102 -3.51 -8.83 2.80
N VAL A 103 -2.17 -8.93 2.79
CA VAL A 103 -1.30 -7.92 3.41
C VAL A 103 -1.54 -6.53 2.82
N LEU A 104 -1.69 -6.41 1.50
CA LEU A 104 -1.96 -5.12 0.85
C LEU A 104 -3.35 -4.60 1.19
N HIS A 105 -4.37 -5.46 1.25
CA HIS A 105 -5.72 -5.07 1.64
C HIS A 105 -5.79 -4.60 3.10
N ASP A 106 -5.14 -5.31 4.02
CA ASP A 106 -5.07 -4.93 5.43
C ASP A 106 -4.36 -3.58 5.62
N ASN A 107 -3.41 -3.26 4.75
CA ASN A 107 -2.67 -2.00 4.77
C ASN A 107 -3.27 -0.89 3.88
N LEU A 108 -4.38 -1.13 3.19
CA LEU A 108 -4.89 -0.23 2.15
C LEU A 108 -5.09 1.20 2.66
N GLU A 109 -5.79 1.38 3.78
CA GLU A 109 -6.03 2.71 4.37
C GLU A 109 -4.71 3.44 4.66
N SER A 110 -3.72 2.73 5.22
CA SER A 110 -2.40 3.31 5.51
C SER A 110 -1.62 3.64 4.25
N MET A 111 -1.72 2.82 3.20
CA MET A 111 -1.09 3.10 1.90
C MET A 111 -1.70 4.34 1.24
N ILE A 112 -3.04 4.45 1.23
CA ILE A 112 -3.74 5.62 0.68
C ILE A 112 -3.37 6.89 1.47
N TYR A 113 -3.43 6.84 2.80
CA TYR A 113 -3.03 7.95 3.65
C TYR A 113 -1.59 8.38 3.35
N ASN A 114 -0.65 7.44 3.31
CA ASN A 114 0.75 7.73 3.06
C ASN A 114 0.97 8.34 1.67
N LYS A 115 0.21 7.89 0.66
CA LYS A 115 0.33 8.42 -0.70
C LYS A 115 -0.16 9.87 -0.78
N LEU A 116 -1.29 10.18 -0.11
CA LEU A 116 -1.77 11.56 0.05
C LEU A 116 -0.73 12.42 0.79
N ALA A 117 -0.24 11.94 1.94
CA ALA A 117 0.71 12.66 2.77
C ALA A 117 2.04 12.92 2.07
N LEU A 118 2.55 11.98 1.26
CA LEU A 118 3.77 12.15 0.48
C LEU A 118 3.62 13.28 -0.56
N LEU A 119 2.54 13.24 -1.35
CA LEU A 119 2.26 14.28 -2.35
C LEU A 119 2.07 15.65 -1.71
N LEU A 120 1.38 15.70 -0.56
CA LEU A 120 1.15 16.95 0.14
C LEU A 120 2.43 17.49 0.79
N ASN A 121 3.25 16.64 1.42
CA ASN A 121 4.56 17.05 1.92
C ASN A 121 5.46 17.61 0.82
N GLU A 122 5.42 17.05 -0.39
CA GLU A 122 6.15 17.59 -1.54
C GLU A 122 5.66 19.00 -1.93
N ALA A 123 4.35 19.21 -1.93
CA ALA A 123 3.77 20.54 -2.18
C ALA A 123 4.11 21.55 -1.09
N LEU A 124 3.95 21.17 0.18
CA LEU A 124 4.25 22.00 1.35
C LEU A 124 5.72 22.40 1.43
N ALA A 125 6.64 21.54 0.97
CA ALA A 125 8.07 21.85 0.91
C ALA A 125 8.39 23.05 -0.01
N SER A 126 7.47 23.44 -0.89
CA SER A 126 7.62 24.61 -1.77
C SER A 126 7.08 25.91 -1.19
N LEU A 127 6.38 25.87 -0.04
CA LEU A 127 5.83 27.05 0.62
C LEU A 127 6.88 27.78 1.46
N SER A 128 6.68 29.07 1.67
CA SER A 128 7.46 29.88 2.59
C SER A 128 7.16 29.54 4.04
N ASP A 129 8.08 29.84 4.95
CA ASP A 129 7.86 29.63 6.39
C ASP A 129 6.66 30.45 6.93
N GLU A 130 6.33 31.59 6.32
CA GLU A 130 5.14 32.38 6.70
C GLU A 130 3.85 31.62 6.37
N GLU A 131 3.71 31.12 5.14
CA GLU A 131 2.58 30.31 4.69
C GLU A 131 2.43 29.03 5.54
N ILE A 132 3.54 28.32 5.79
CA ILE A 132 3.56 27.11 6.64
C ILE A 132 3.04 27.37 8.06
N ASN A 133 3.32 28.53 8.64
CA ASN A 133 2.88 28.85 10.02
C ASN A 133 1.38 29.14 10.12
N GLU A 134 0.70 29.37 8.99
CA GLU A 134 -0.74 29.61 8.94
C GLU A 134 -1.54 28.30 8.77
N ILE A 135 -0.86 27.19 8.46
CA ILE A 135 -1.48 25.88 8.25
C ILE A 135 -1.77 25.19 9.58
N ASP A 136 -3.01 24.74 9.74
CA ASP A 136 -3.40 23.83 10.82
C ASP A 136 -3.12 22.37 10.39
N PHE A 137 -1.98 21.84 10.85
CA PHE A 137 -1.60 20.46 10.54
C PHE A 137 -2.48 19.41 11.21
N GLU A 138 -3.13 19.73 12.34
CA GLU A 138 -4.04 18.77 12.99
C GLU A 138 -5.32 18.61 12.14
N GLU A 139 -5.91 19.72 11.70
CA GLU A 139 -7.07 19.69 10.79
C GLU A 139 -6.75 18.98 9.48
N LEU A 140 -5.55 19.22 8.94
CA LEU A 140 -5.12 18.60 7.70
C LEU A 140 -4.89 17.09 7.84
N GLU A 141 -4.27 16.64 8.94
CA GLU A 141 -4.12 15.20 9.22
C GLU A 141 -5.49 14.52 9.40
N GLU A 142 -6.45 15.19 10.08
CA GLU A 142 -7.83 14.71 10.20
C GLU A 142 -8.52 14.59 8.84
N GLU A 143 -8.33 15.55 7.92
CA GLU A 143 -8.87 15.46 6.57
C GLU A 143 -8.29 14.28 5.79
N LEU A 144 -6.96 14.06 5.86
CA LEU A 144 -6.31 12.93 5.20
C LEU A 144 -6.80 11.58 5.73
N GLU A 145 -6.97 11.46 7.05
CA GLU A 145 -7.60 10.31 7.70
C GLU A 145 -8.99 10.05 7.12
N ASP A 146 -9.80 11.10 7.01
CA ASP A 146 -11.17 11.04 6.52
C ASP A 146 -11.28 10.66 5.04
N ILE A 147 -10.34 11.12 4.22
CA ILE A 147 -10.26 10.75 2.80
C ILE A 147 -9.82 9.31 2.66
N SER A 148 -8.77 8.89 3.37
CA SER A 148 -8.20 7.54 3.25
C SER A 148 -9.21 6.43 3.55
N LYS A 149 -10.15 6.67 4.49
CA LYS A 149 -11.23 5.72 4.85
C LYS A 149 -12.35 5.63 3.82
N LYS A 150 -12.47 6.61 2.92
CA LYS A 150 -13.54 6.69 1.91
C LYS A 150 -13.10 6.12 0.56
N ILE A 151 -11.80 5.96 0.35
CA ILE A 151 -11.23 5.35 -0.85
C ILE A 151 -11.16 3.85 -0.61
N ASP A 152 -11.75 3.07 -1.52
CA ASP A 152 -11.74 1.62 -1.47
C ASP A 152 -11.07 0.99 -2.70
N HIS A 153 -10.97 -0.33 -2.71
CA HIS A 153 -10.24 -1.06 -3.76
C HIS A 153 -10.86 -0.93 -5.16
N ASN A 154 -12.09 -0.45 -5.29
CA ASN A 154 -12.76 -0.23 -6.57
C ASN A 154 -12.54 1.18 -7.13
N ASP A 155 -11.89 2.06 -6.37
CA ASP A 155 -11.54 3.39 -6.86
C ASP A 155 -10.30 3.35 -7.75
N ASP A 156 -10.23 4.30 -8.68
CA ASP A 156 -9.05 4.54 -9.50
C ASP A 156 -8.06 5.44 -8.75
N LEU A 157 -6.77 5.10 -8.80
CA LEU A 157 -5.72 5.84 -8.10
C LEU A 157 -5.63 7.32 -8.47
N SER A 158 -6.14 7.72 -9.64
CA SER A 158 -6.22 9.14 -10.03
C SER A 158 -7.02 9.99 -9.04
N ILE A 159 -7.97 9.41 -8.28
CA ILE A 159 -8.71 10.14 -7.25
C ILE A 159 -7.78 10.76 -6.20
N ILE A 160 -6.64 10.13 -5.91
CA ILE A 160 -5.67 10.63 -4.93
C ILE A 160 -5.09 11.97 -5.40
N GLN A 161 -4.71 12.08 -6.68
CA GLN A 161 -4.17 13.31 -7.24
C GLN A 161 -5.23 14.42 -7.21
N ASP A 162 -6.47 14.12 -7.56
CA ASP A 162 -7.58 15.08 -7.51
C ASP A 162 -7.84 15.59 -6.09
N LYS A 163 -7.77 14.71 -5.08
CA LYS A 163 -7.95 15.09 -3.67
C LYS A 163 -6.82 15.99 -3.19
N VAL A 164 -5.57 15.64 -3.48
CA VAL A 164 -4.41 16.45 -3.07
C VAL A 164 -4.44 17.82 -3.74
N ALA A 165 -4.76 17.89 -5.04
CA ALA A 165 -4.88 19.16 -5.74
C ALA A 165 -5.92 20.08 -5.10
N LYS A 166 -7.08 19.54 -4.71
CA LYS A 166 -8.13 20.29 -4.02
C LYS A 166 -7.66 20.84 -2.67
N ILE A 167 -6.97 20.03 -1.88
CA ILE A 167 -6.43 20.46 -0.57
C ILE A 167 -5.41 21.59 -0.78
N ILE A 168 -4.50 21.45 -1.74
CA ILE A 168 -3.49 22.46 -2.05
C ILE A 168 -4.15 23.78 -2.48
N ASP A 169 -5.17 23.73 -3.33
CA ASP A 169 -5.91 24.91 -3.75
C ASP A 169 -6.56 25.63 -2.55
N GLU A 170 -7.10 24.89 -1.59
CA GLU A 170 -7.71 25.42 -0.37
C GLU A 170 -6.68 25.98 0.62
N LEU A 171 -5.44 25.47 0.63
CA LEU A 171 -4.34 25.98 1.47
C LEU A 171 -3.74 27.30 0.96
N ILE A 172 -3.83 27.57 -0.34
CA ILE A 172 -3.20 28.74 -0.99
C ILE A 172 -4.18 29.90 -1.19
N GLU A 173 -5.48 29.69 -0.96
CA GLU A 173 -6.54 30.71 -1.09
C GLU A 173 -6.58 31.71 0.09
#